data_AF-A0A939HNZ6-F1
#
_entry.id   AF-A0A939HNZ6-F1
#
_cell.length_a   1.000
_cell.length_b   1.000
_cell.length_c   1.000
_cell.angle_alpha   90.00
_cell.angle_beta   90.00
_cell.angle_gamma   90.00
#
_symmetry.space_group_name_H-M   'P 1'
#
loop_
_entity.id
_entity.type
_entity.pdbx_description
1 polymer ?
#
loop_
_entity_poly.entity_id
_entity_poly.type
_entity_poly.pdbx_seq_one_letter_code
_entity_poly.pdbx_strand_id
1 'polypeptide(L)'
;MFGSVSGFSRLPALACLMVLVSMPVAGALVSPAAAQDDEPEAPPTPRDTVPNRKLERQLAILHFKPDAASDACVNALSALHKTQDQLTQEEARYHDQDIAVAQDVLESDFENSLEHCSPDARALCAEPSPSPGLAQACAQIDNVPEPAEQ
;
A
#
# COMPACT_ATOMS: atom_id res chain seq x y z
N MET A 1 -19.14 -24.66 -49.79
CA MET A 1 -17.97 -24.45 -48.90
C MET A 1 -18.36 -24.94 -47.51
N PHE A 2 -17.49 -25.71 -46.87
CA PHE A 2 -17.56 -26.26 -45.50
C PHE A 2 -18.06 -25.20 -44.48
N GLY A 3 -18.77 -25.49 -43.39
CA GLY A 3 -19.08 -26.75 -42.72
C GLY A 3 -20.04 -26.48 -41.54
N SER A 4 -20.50 -27.59 -40.96
CA SER A 4 -21.44 -27.72 -39.85
C SER A 4 -20.91 -27.18 -38.52
N VAL A 5 -21.77 -26.58 -37.68
CA VAL A 5 -21.64 -26.67 -36.21
C VAL A 5 -23.02 -26.91 -35.60
N SER A 6 -23.29 -28.18 -35.34
CA SER A 6 -24.24 -28.68 -34.33
C SER A 6 -23.89 -28.05 -32.97
N GLY A 7 -24.84 -27.50 -32.20
CA GLY A 7 -25.82 -28.26 -31.44
C GLY A 7 -25.26 -28.62 -30.07
N PHE A 8 -25.89 -28.16 -28.98
CA PHE A 8 -26.31 -28.96 -27.81
C PHE A 8 -26.79 -28.01 -26.71
N SER A 9 -28.10 -28.01 -26.49
CA SER A 9 -28.73 -27.44 -25.31
C SER A 9 -28.86 -28.49 -24.20
N ARG A 10 -29.04 -27.97 -22.97
CA ARG A 10 -29.67 -28.57 -21.77
C ARG A 10 -28.74 -29.35 -20.82
N LEU A 11 -28.71 -28.94 -19.54
CA LEU A 11 -29.50 -29.56 -18.46
C LEU A 11 -29.27 -28.86 -17.11
N PRO A 12 -30.31 -28.72 -16.25
CA PRO A 12 -30.22 -28.26 -14.87
C PRO A 12 -30.27 -29.41 -13.83
N ALA A 13 -30.02 -29.05 -12.57
CA ALA A 13 -30.45 -29.68 -11.31
C ALA A 13 -29.52 -30.70 -10.59
N LEU A 14 -29.51 -30.53 -9.26
CA LEU A 14 -29.29 -31.50 -8.18
C LEU A 14 -27.88 -32.06 -7.95
N ALA A 15 -27.32 -31.81 -6.76
CA ALA A 15 -27.16 -32.84 -5.74
C ALA A 15 -26.50 -32.28 -4.46
N CYS A 16 -27.27 -32.30 -3.38
CA CYS A 16 -26.80 -32.30 -2.00
C CYS A 16 -25.98 -33.58 -1.77
N LEU A 17 -24.79 -33.51 -1.15
CA LEU A 17 -24.30 -34.63 -0.34
C LEU A 17 -23.29 -34.17 0.72
N MET A 18 -23.76 -34.25 1.96
CA MET A 18 -22.96 -34.18 3.18
C MET A 18 -22.13 -35.45 3.33
N VAL A 19 -20.85 -35.33 3.67
CA VAL A 19 -20.10 -36.42 4.32
C VAL A 19 -19.21 -35.82 5.41
N LEU A 20 -19.67 -35.99 6.65
CA LEU A 20 -18.86 -35.94 7.87
C LEU A 20 -17.98 -37.19 7.92
N VAL A 21 -16.66 -37.04 7.95
CA VAL A 21 -15.75 -38.11 8.39
C VAL A 21 -14.82 -37.55 9.47
N SER A 22 -15.09 -38.00 10.69
CA SER A 22 -14.20 -37.88 11.84
C SER A 22 -13.03 -38.86 11.69
N MET A 23 -11.80 -38.38 11.88
CA MET A 23 -10.66 -39.23 12.23
C MET A 23 -9.86 -38.58 13.35
N PRO A 24 -9.77 -39.21 14.55
CA PRO A 24 -8.83 -38.80 15.58
C PRO A 24 -7.52 -39.57 15.36
N VAL A 25 -6.44 -38.88 15.02
CA VAL A 25 -5.09 -39.44 15.09
C VAL A 25 -4.34 -38.68 16.17
N ALA A 26 -4.31 -39.28 17.36
CA ALA A 26 -3.37 -38.92 18.40
C ALA A 26 -1.98 -39.41 17.97
N GLY A 27 -1.14 -38.49 17.50
CA GLY A 27 0.27 -38.71 17.19
C GLY A 27 1.11 -37.69 17.94
N ALA A 28 1.97 -38.19 18.82
CA ALA A 28 2.91 -37.41 19.63
C ALA A 28 3.83 -36.55 18.75
N LEU A 29 3.92 -35.26 19.06
CA LEU A 29 4.94 -34.36 18.51
C LEU A 29 5.70 -33.77 19.70
N VAL A 30 6.94 -34.22 19.84
CA VAL A 30 8.02 -33.57 20.57
C VAL A 30 7.97 -32.07 20.27
N SER A 31 7.88 -31.22 21.29
CA SER A 31 8.09 -29.79 21.13
C SER A 31 9.53 -29.57 20.66
N PRO A 32 9.78 -29.09 19.42
CA PRO A 32 10.96 -28.29 19.27
C PRO A 32 10.66 -27.01 20.05
N ALA A 33 11.52 -26.70 21.03
CA ALA A 33 11.63 -25.33 21.48
C ALA A 33 11.74 -24.48 20.22
N ALA A 34 10.75 -23.60 20.01
CA ALA A 34 10.89 -22.51 19.06
C ALA A 34 12.02 -21.63 19.60
N ALA A 35 13.25 -22.00 19.26
CA ALA A 35 14.29 -21.02 19.04
C ALA A 35 13.72 -20.10 17.97
N GLN A 36 13.24 -18.94 18.41
CA GLN A 36 12.99 -17.83 17.53
C GLN A 36 14.37 -17.50 16.96
N ASP A 37 14.66 -18.04 15.78
CA ASP A 37 15.67 -17.49 14.90
C ASP A 37 15.34 -16.00 14.79
N ASP A 38 16.22 -15.17 15.36
CA ASP A 38 16.43 -13.78 14.94
C ASP A 38 16.73 -13.83 13.43
N GLU A 39 15.68 -13.87 12.61
CA GLU A 39 15.79 -13.57 11.20
C GLU A 39 16.27 -12.11 11.13
N PRO A 40 17.36 -11.79 10.41
CA PRO A 40 17.75 -10.41 10.22
C PRO A 40 16.59 -9.69 9.54
N GLU A 41 15.90 -8.83 10.30
CA GLU A 41 14.83 -7.98 9.80
C GLU A 41 15.37 -7.27 8.56
N ALA A 42 14.74 -7.52 7.42
CA ALA A 42 15.16 -6.90 6.17
C ALA A 42 15.24 -5.38 6.38
N PRO A 43 16.29 -4.70 5.90
CA PRO A 43 16.42 -3.26 6.09
C PRO A 43 15.13 -2.58 5.60
N PRO A 44 14.61 -1.58 6.35
CA PRO A 44 13.33 -0.96 6.06
C PRO A 44 13.32 -0.52 4.61
N THR A 45 12.30 -0.92 3.86
CA THR A 45 12.23 -0.51 2.46
C THR A 45 12.06 1.01 2.42
N PRO A 46 12.57 1.71 1.39
CA PRO A 46 12.37 3.15 1.22
C PRO A 46 10.89 3.59 1.22
N ARG A 47 9.97 2.64 1.00
CA ARG A 47 8.52 2.85 1.06
C ARG A 47 7.96 2.80 2.48
N ASP A 48 8.69 2.25 3.45
CA ASP A 48 8.27 2.16 4.85
C ASP A 48 8.78 3.34 5.71
N THR A 49 9.16 4.45 5.07
CA THR A 49 9.70 5.64 5.73
C THR A 49 8.58 6.47 6.38
N VAL A 50 8.94 7.23 7.41
CA VAL A 50 8.00 8.15 8.10
C VAL A 50 7.41 9.21 7.17
N PRO A 51 8.21 9.85 6.28
CA PRO A 51 7.70 10.80 5.31
C PRO A 51 6.61 10.19 4.41
N ASN A 52 6.79 8.95 3.92
CA ASN A 52 5.77 8.30 3.10
C ASN A 52 4.46 8.10 3.89
N ARG A 53 4.52 7.55 5.11
CA ARG A 53 3.31 7.36 5.94
C ARG A 53 2.58 8.66 6.27
N LYS A 54 3.32 9.75 6.45
CA LYS A 54 2.75 11.09 6.66
C LYS A 54 2.07 11.57 5.38
N LEU A 55 2.72 11.42 4.23
CA LEU A 55 2.17 11.80 2.93
C LEU A 55 0.88 11.03 2.60
N GLU A 56 0.87 9.71 2.77
CA GLU A 56 -0.31 8.87 2.52
C GLU A 56 -1.56 9.33 3.27
N ARG A 57 -1.39 9.84 4.51
CA ARG A 57 -2.51 10.40 5.28
C ARG A 57 -3.01 11.73 4.74
N GLN A 58 -2.12 12.62 4.32
CA GLN A 58 -2.52 13.86 3.65
C GLN A 58 -3.28 13.55 2.35
N LEU A 59 -2.80 12.57 1.59
CA LEU A 59 -3.46 12.13 0.36
C LEU A 59 -4.81 11.46 0.63
N ALA A 60 -4.96 10.71 1.73
CA ALA A 60 -6.24 10.14 2.14
C ALA A 60 -7.30 11.24 2.43
N ILE A 61 -6.87 12.40 2.93
CA ILE A 61 -7.73 13.57 3.14
C ILE A 61 -8.07 14.22 1.79
N LEU A 62 -7.06 14.48 0.96
CA LEU A 62 -7.23 15.10 -0.36
C LEU A 62 -8.04 14.22 -1.32
N HIS A 63 -8.09 12.90 -1.12
CA HIS A 63 -8.92 11.99 -1.91
C HIS A 63 -10.42 12.32 -1.83
N PHE A 64 -10.90 12.93 -0.74
CA PHE A 64 -12.30 13.36 -0.63
C PHE A 64 -12.63 14.57 -1.50
N LYS A 65 -11.63 15.39 -1.86
CA LYS A 65 -11.77 16.60 -2.68
C LYS A 65 -10.46 16.84 -3.45
N PRO A 66 -10.20 16.11 -4.55
CA PRO A 66 -8.91 16.15 -5.25
C PRO A 66 -8.61 17.51 -5.89
N ASP A 67 -9.65 18.30 -6.16
CA ASP A 67 -9.56 19.69 -6.61
C ASP A 67 -9.06 20.67 -5.53
N ALA A 68 -9.00 20.24 -4.26
CA ALA A 68 -8.37 21.01 -3.19
C ALA A 68 -6.83 20.90 -3.18
N ALA A 69 -6.26 19.96 -3.94
CA ALA A 69 -4.82 19.87 -4.09
C ALA A 69 -4.31 21.00 -5.00
N SER A 70 -3.34 21.74 -4.51
CA SER A 70 -2.65 22.78 -5.28
C SER A 70 -1.82 22.17 -6.40
N ASP A 71 -1.53 22.97 -7.43
CA ASP A 71 -0.59 22.58 -8.49
C ASP A 71 0.79 22.21 -7.90
N ALA A 72 1.19 22.81 -6.79
CA ALA A 72 2.44 22.48 -6.10
C ALA A 72 2.43 21.05 -5.55
N CYS A 73 1.37 20.66 -4.83
CA CYS A 73 1.20 19.29 -4.34
C CYS A 73 1.18 18.28 -5.50
N VAL A 74 0.40 18.55 -6.56
CA VAL A 74 0.30 17.66 -7.72
C VAL A 74 1.65 17.51 -8.45
N ASN A 75 2.39 18.60 -8.62
CA ASN A 75 3.72 18.56 -9.24
C ASN A 75 4.73 17.79 -8.40
N ALA A 76 4.71 17.96 -7.08
CA ALA A 76 5.58 17.21 -6.16
C ALA A 76 5.28 15.70 -6.21
N LEU A 77 4.00 15.31 -6.19
CA LEU A 77 3.60 13.91 -6.36
C LEU A 77 4.01 13.34 -7.73
N SER A 78 3.99 14.15 -8.78
CA SER A 78 4.47 13.72 -10.10
C SER A 78 5.98 13.48 -10.11
N ALA A 79 6.77 14.29 -9.39
CA ALA A 79 8.20 14.05 -9.23
C ALA A 79 8.46 12.75 -8.45
N LEU A 80 7.77 12.58 -7.33
CA LEU A 80 7.81 11.37 -6.52
C LEU A 80 7.52 10.10 -7.33
N HIS A 81 6.46 10.08 -8.13
CA HIS A 81 6.13 8.94 -8.98
C HIS A 81 7.22 8.65 -10.03
N LYS A 82 7.84 9.69 -10.62
CA LYS A 82 8.95 9.49 -11.58
C LYS A 82 10.15 8.82 -10.92
N THR A 83 10.49 9.21 -9.69
CA THR A 83 11.59 8.60 -8.95
C THR A 83 11.29 7.14 -8.59
N GLN A 84 10.05 6.82 -8.21
CA GLN A 84 9.62 5.42 -7.99
C GLN A 84 9.69 4.57 -9.26
N ASP A 85 9.31 5.13 -10.42
CA ASP A 85 9.41 4.45 -11.72
C ASP A 85 10.87 4.21 -12.12
N GLN A 86 11.75 5.20 -11.88
CA GLN A 86 13.20 5.07 -12.10
C GLN A 86 13.81 4.00 -11.20
N LEU A 87 13.49 3.99 -9.91
CA LEU A 87 13.92 2.95 -8.98
C LEU A 87 13.51 1.55 -9.45
N THR A 88 12.24 1.38 -9.84
CA THR A 88 11.74 0.09 -10.34
C THR A 88 12.48 -0.35 -11.61
N GLN A 89 12.85 0.60 -12.48
CA GLN A 89 13.63 0.33 -13.68
C GLN A 89 15.09 -0.04 -13.38
N GLU A 90 15.73 0.62 -12.41
CA GLU A 90 17.13 0.36 -12.05
C GLU A 90 17.29 -0.91 -11.20
N GLU A 91 16.32 -1.22 -10.33
CA GLU A 91 16.21 -2.54 -9.66
C GLU A 91 16.17 -3.68 -10.69
N ALA A 92 15.53 -3.47 -11.84
CA ALA A 92 15.50 -4.44 -12.93
C ALA A 92 16.82 -4.53 -13.72
N ARG A 93 17.74 -3.56 -13.59
CA ARG A 93 18.98 -3.44 -14.38
C ARG A 93 20.27 -3.73 -13.61
N TYR A 94 20.20 -4.03 -12.30
CA TYR A 94 21.31 -4.49 -11.45
C TYR A 94 22.49 -3.49 -11.31
N HIS A 95 22.21 -2.25 -10.87
CA HIS A 95 23.25 -1.28 -10.47
C HIS A 95 23.03 -0.77 -9.03
N ASP A 96 23.70 -1.40 -8.06
CA ASP A 96 23.52 -1.13 -6.62
C ASP A 96 23.77 0.33 -6.19
N GLN A 97 24.70 1.04 -6.84
CA GLN A 97 25.01 2.43 -6.49
C GLN A 97 23.90 3.40 -6.94
N ASP A 98 23.36 3.19 -8.14
CA ASP A 98 22.29 4.02 -8.68
C ASP A 98 20.98 3.80 -7.92
N ILE A 99 20.76 2.58 -7.41
CA ILE A 99 19.64 2.26 -6.53
C ILE A 99 19.73 3.04 -5.22
N ALA A 100 20.87 3.02 -4.51
CA ALA A 100 21.01 3.74 -3.24
C ALA A 100 20.79 5.26 -3.40
N VAL A 101 21.35 5.88 -4.43
CA VAL A 101 21.13 7.31 -4.71
C VAL A 101 19.66 7.58 -5.04
N ALA A 102 19.02 6.72 -5.83
CA ALA A 102 17.61 6.90 -6.15
C ALA A 102 16.69 6.68 -4.93
N GLN A 103 17.09 5.87 -3.95
CA GLN A 103 16.39 5.72 -2.67
C GLN A 103 16.48 7.00 -1.82
N ASP A 104 17.64 7.65 -1.76
CA ASP A 104 17.80 8.94 -1.07
C ASP A 104 16.96 10.04 -1.74
N VAL A 105 16.94 10.06 -3.08
CA VAL A 105 16.09 10.99 -3.84
C VAL A 105 14.62 10.70 -3.59
N LEU A 106 14.23 9.42 -3.50
CA LEU A 106 12.85 9.03 -3.18
C LEU A 106 12.44 9.52 -1.79
N GLU A 107 13.30 9.40 -0.79
CA GLU A 107 13.03 9.93 0.55
C GLU A 107 12.86 11.46 0.52
N SER A 108 13.74 12.16 -0.19
CA SER A 108 13.62 13.61 -0.38
C SER A 108 12.33 14.00 -1.11
N ASP A 109 11.90 13.23 -2.10
CA ASP A 109 10.65 13.46 -2.82
C ASP A 109 9.42 13.22 -1.93
N PHE A 110 9.47 12.29 -0.97
CA PHE A 110 8.41 12.12 0.03
C PHE A 110 8.32 13.35 0.94
N GLU A 111 9.44 13.86 1.43
CA GLU A 111 9.49 15.07 2.26
C GLU A 111 8.98 16.31 1.51
N ASN A 112 9.45 16.49 0.27
CA ASN A 112 9.03 17.59 -0.60
C ASN A 112 7.53 17.51 -0.93
N SER A 113 7.03 16.31 -1.22
CA SER A 113 5.59 16.08 -1.42
C SER A 113 4.78 16.37 -0.15
N LEU A 114 5.29 15.99 1.01
CA LEU A 114 4.65 16.27 2.29
C LEU A 114 4.56 17.77 2.55
N GLU A 115 5.64 18.53 2.30
CA GLU A 115 5.67 19.99 2.47
C GLU A 115 4.59 20.67 1.61
N HIS A 116 4.43 20.24 0.36
CA HIS A 116 3.48 20.83 -0.57
C HIS A 116 2.03 20.37 -0.36
N CYS A 117 1.80 19.12 0.05
CA CYS A 117 0.45 18.57 0.21
C CYS A 117 -0.15 18.79 1.61
N SER A 118 0.68 18.98 2.65
CA SER A 118 0.22 19.28 4.01
C SER A 118 -0.68 20.52 4.13
N PRO A 119 -0.36 21.69 3.55
CA PRO A 119 -1.23 22.86 3.67
C PRO A 119 -2.60 22.64 3.02
N ASP A 120 -2.65 21.94 1.89
CA ASP A 120 -3.90 21.66 1.16
C ASP A 120 -4.81 20.72 1.97
N ALA A 121 -4.24 19.65 2.53
CA ALA A 121 -4.98 18.74 3.40
C ALA A 121 -5.48 19.42 4.68
N ARG A 122 -4.66 20.29 5.30
CA ARG A 122 -5.07 21.09 6.47
C ARG A 122 -6.18 22.08 6.12
N ALA A 123 -6.10 22.72 4.95
CA ALA A 123 -7.14 23.64 4.48
C ALA A 123 -8.48 22.89 4.29
N LEU A 124 -8.44 21.70 3.69
CA LEU A 124 -9.62 20.85 3.52
C LEU A 124 -10.23 20.42 4.86
N CYS A 125 -9.40 20.14 5.87
CA CYS A 125 -9.85 19.81 7.22
C CYS A 125 -10.41 20.99 8.01
N ALA A 126 -10.10 22.23 7.62
CA ALA A 126 -10.66 23.43 8.21
C ALA A 126 -12.07 23.74 7.67
N GLU A 127 -12.45 23.18 6.52
CA GLU A 127 -13.80 23.34 5.95
C GLU A 127 -14.83 22.47 6.71
N PRO A 128 -16.02 23.00 7.02
CA PRO A 128 -17.12 22.19 7.56
C PRO A 128 -17.53 21.10 6.56
N SER A 129 -17.26 19.84 6.89
CA SER A 129 -17.62 18.71 6.03
C SER A 129 -18.79 17.89 6.61
N PRO A 130 -19.79 17.54 5.79
CA PRO A 130 -20.84 16.60 6.19
C PRO A 130 -20.37 15.13 6.17
N SER A 131 -19.17 14.84 5.65
CA SER A 131 -18.70 13.47 5.48
C SER A 131 -17.99 12.94 6.73
N PRO A 132 -18.48 11.84 7.34
CA PRO A 132 -17.85 11.27 8.53
C PRO A 132 -16.46 10.69 8.23
N GLY A 133 -16.23 10.23 6.99
CA GLY A 133 -14.94 9.72 6.54
C GLY A 133 -13.85 10.80 6.51
N LEU A 134 -14.16 12.00 6.00
CA LEU A 134 -13.21 13.12 6.01
C LEU A 134 -12.92 13.57 7.44
N ALA A 135 -13.94 13.67 8.29
CA ALA A 135 -13.75 14.02 9.70
C ALA A 135 -12.81 13.04 10.42
N GLN A 136 -12.95 11.73 10.16
CA GLN A 136 -12.07 10.70 10.71
C GLN A 136 -10.64 10.79 10.16
N ALA A 137 -10.48 11.07 8.87
CA ALA A 137 -9.16 11.24 8.24
C ALA A 137 -8.44 12.48 8.81
N CYS A 138 -9.16 13.61 8.93
CA CYS A 138 -8.66 14.84 9.52
C CYS A 138 -8.25 14.68 10.99
N ALA A 139 -8.97 13.88 11.78
CA ALA A 139 -8.61 13.59 13.17
C ALA A 139 -7.26 12.86 13.32
N GLN A 140 -6.78 12.22 12.26
CA GLN A 140 -5.55 11.41 12.25
C GLN A 140 -4.40 12.05 11.46
N ILE A 141 -4.58 13.29 10.96
CA ILE A 141 -3.65 13.96 10.04
C ILE A 141 -2.21 14.02 10.56
N ASP A 142 -2.01 14.24 11.86
CA ASP A 142 -0.68 14.37 12.49
C ASP A 142 -0.22 13.08 13.22
N ASN A 143 -1.04 12.03 13.22
CA ASN A 143 -0.91 10.93 14.19
C ASN A 143 -0.07 9.73 13.69
N VAL A 144 1.09 9.96 13.08
CA VAL A 144 1.90 8.86 12.51
C VAL A 144 2.74 8.18 13.60
N PRO A 145 2.57 6.87 13.85
CA PRO A 145 3.51 6.12 14.67
C PRO A 145 4.89 6.22 14.02
N GLU A 146 5.85 6.78 14.75
CA GLU A 146 7.26 6.64 14.41
C GLU A 146 7.57 5.13 14.41
N PRO A 147 8.35 4.61 13.45
CA PRO A 147 8.81 3.24 13.54
C PRO A 147 9.59 3.17 14.86
N ALA A 148 9.35 2.14 15.67
CA ALA A 148 10.09 1.98 16.91
C ALA A 148 11.57 1.94 16.57
N GLU A 149 12.33 2.99 16.93
CA GLU A 149 13.79 2.98 16.85
C GLU A 149 14.26 1.78 17.70
N GLN A 150 14.79 0.75 17.03
CA GLN A 150 15.44 -0.41 17.63
C GLN A 150 16.89 -0.46 17.18
#